data_AF-A0ABD5N850-F1
#
_entry.id   AF-A0ABD5N850-F1
#
_cell.length_a   1.000
_cell.length_b   1.000
_cell.length_c   1.000
_cell.angle_alpha   90.00
_cell.angle_beta   90.00
_cell.angle_gamma   90.00
#
_symmetry.space_group_name_H-M   'P 1'
#
loop_
_entity.id
_entity.type
_entity.pdbx_description
1 polymer ?
#
loop_
_entity_poly.entity_id
_entity_poly.type
_entity_poly.pdbx_seq_one_letter_code
_entity_poly.pdbx_strand_id
1 'polypeptide(L)'
;MDHKRMITGSLIILIYLTGYAQAVNPAEIIRQLICQIWVDLQGVIWGLAVLMFLYGGAKYAYSADDPGGRKQARSIAIHALVGLIIVVSASAIIAAAGGNPAIC
;
A
#
# COMPACT_ATOMS: atom_id res chain seq x y z
N MET A 1 -13.06 -7.33 20.05
CA MET A 1 -12.20 -7.50 18.86
C MET A 1 -13.04 -8.15 17.78
N ASP A 2 -13.20 -7.50 16.64
CA ASP A 2 -14.21 -7.83 15.62
C ASP A 2 -13.77 -9.04 14.78
N HIS A 3 -14.57 -10.12 14.78
CA HIS A 3 -14.32 -11.40 14.09
C HIS A 3 -13.93 -11.22 12.61
N LYS A 4 -14.46 -10.18 11.96
CA LYS A 4 -14.15 -9.83 10.57
C LYS A 4 -12.68 -9.48 10.37
N ARG A 5 -12.02 -8.86 11.35
CA ARG A 5 -10.61 -8.44 11.26
C ARG A 5 -9.63 -9.60 11.42
N MET A 6 -10.04 -10.67 12.10
CA MET A 6 -9.25 -11.91 12.22
C MET A 6 -9.28 -12.72 10.93
N ILE A 7 -10.44 -12.80 10.27
CA ILE A 7 -10.59 -13.48 8.98
C ILE A 7 -9.73 -12.79 7.92
N THR A 8 -9.78 -11.46 7.83
CA THR A 8 -8.98 -10.71 6.85
C THR A 8 -7.47 -10.91 7.05
N GLY A 9 -6.98 -10.96 8.29
CA GLY A 9 -5.57 -11.22 8.58
C GLY A 9 -5.11 -12.63 8.17
N SER A 10 -5.93 -13.65 8.46
CA SER A 10 -5.63 -15.04 8.07
C SER A 10 -5.66 -15.26 6.55
N LEU A 11 -6.55 -14.56 5.84
CA LEU A 11 -6.61 -14.61 4.38
C LEU A 11 -5.35 -14.01 3.74
N ILE A 12 -4.83 -12.91 4.28
CA ILE A 12 -3.59 -12.30 3.78
C ILE A 12 -2.42 -13.28 3.94
N ILE A 13 -2.32 -13.96 5.08
CA ILE A 13 -1.27 -14.96 5.35
C ILE A 13 -1.41 -16.18 4.42
N LEU A 14 -2.63 -16.66 4.17
CA LEU A 14 -2.89 -17.79 3.27
C LEU A 14 -2.58 -17.45 1.80
N ILE A 15 -2.94 -16.24 1.34
CA ILE A 15 -2.61 -15.74 0.01
C ILE A 15 -1.09 -15.66 -0.17
N TYR A 16 -0.38 -15.19 0.86
CA TYR A 16 1.08 -15.11 0.88
C TYR A 16 1.73 -16.50 0.80
N LEU A 17 1.21 -17.48 1.53
CA LEU A 17 1.68 -18.86 1.50
C LEU A 17 1.44 -19.56 0.15
N THR A 18 0.32 -19.28 -0.53
CA THR A 18 0.03 -19.87 -1.86
C THR A 18 0.89 -19.31 -2.99
N GLY A 19 1.48 -18.12 -2.81
CA GLY A 19 2.44 -17.53 -3.75
C GLY A 19 3.77 -18.28 -3.81
N TYR A 20 4.21 -18.90 -2.71
CA TYR A 20 5.49 -19.61 -2.63
C TYR A 20 5.48 -21.04 -3.21
N ALA A 21 4.31 -21.59 -3.52
CA ALA A 21 4.17 -23.03 -3.77
C ALA A 21 4.45 -23.47 -5.22
N GLN A 22 4.83 -22.58 -6.13
CA GLN A 22 4.85 -22.92 -7.56
C GLN A 22 5.92 -22.20 -8.38
N ALA A 23 7.15 -22.71 -8.39
CA ALA A 23 8.09 -22.60 -9.52
C ALA A 23 9.33 -23.49 -9.31
N VAL A 24 9.40 -24.67 -9.94
CA VAL A 24 10.69 -25.37 -10.14
C VAL A 24 11.03 -25.43 -11.63
N ASN A 25 10.93 -24.28 -12.29
CA ASN A 25 11.65 -23.98 -13.52
C ASN A 25 12.67 -22.87 -13.20
N PRO A 26 13.96 -23.01 -13.54
CA PRO A 26 15.00 -22.05 -13.14
C PRO A 26 14.76 -20.63 -13.69
N ALA A 27 14.09 -20.49 -14.84
CA ALA A 27 13.69 -19.20 -15.38
C ALA A 27 12.56 -18.51 -14.59
N GLU A 28 11.65 -19.28 -13.99
CA GLU A 28 10.51 -18.75 -13.24
C GLU A 28 10.91 -18.32 -11.81
N ILE A 29 11.96 -18.93 -11.24
CA ILE A 29 12.51 -18.54 -9.93
C ILE A 29 12.99 -17.08 -9.94
N ILE A 30 13.70 -16.68 -11.00
CA ILE A 30 14.19 -15.30 -11.15
C ILE A 30 13.00 -14.32 -11.23
N ARG A 31 11.95 -14.72 -11.94
CA ARG A 31 10.72 -13.94 -12.11
C ARG A 31 9.98 -13.78 -10.78
N GLN A 32 9.79 -14.86 -10.02
CA GLN A 32 9.13 -14.79 -8.71
C GLN A 32 9.89 -13.96 -7.68
N LEU A 33 11.21 -14.02 -7.66
CA LEU A 33 12.02 -13.18 -6.77
C LEU A 33 11.82 -11.69 -7.05
N ILE A 34 11.81 -11.30 -8.32
CA ILE A 34 11.55 -9.91 -8.73
C ILE A 34 10.15 -9.46 -8.29
N CYS A 35 9.17 -10.34 -8.41
CA CYS A 35 7.78 -10.06 -8.04
C CYS A 35 7.55 -9.94 -6.56
N GLN A 36 8.12 -10.84 -5.79
CA GLN A 36 7.99 -10.82 -4.34
C GLN A 36 8.53 -9.50 -3.79
N ILE A 37 9.72 -9.09 -4.23
CA ILE A 37 10.35 -7.84 -3.78
C ILE A 37 9.52 -6.62 -4.18
N TRP A 38 8.96 -6.60 -5.40
CA TRP A 38 8.16 -5.47 -5.88
C TRP A 38 6.84 -5.32 -5.12
N VAL A 39 6.12 -6.43 -4.90
CA VAL A 39 4.84 -6.43 -4.17
C VAL A 39 5.06 -6.08 -2.70
N ASP A 40 6.11 -6.62 -2.07
CA ASP A 40 6.44 -6.31 -0.68
C ASP A 40 6.78 -4.82 -0.51
N LEU A 41 7.54 -4.23 -1.44
CA LEU A 41 7.87 -2.81 -1.42
C LEU A 41 6.62 -1.94 -1.54
N GLN A 42 5.70 -2.26 -2.45
CA GLN A 42 4.43 -1.55 -2.56
C GLN A 42 3.60 -1.69 -1.28
N GLY A 43 3.56 -2.88 -0.68
CA GLY A 43 2.87 -3.12 0.59
C GLY A 43 3.34 -2.20 1.72
N VAL A 44 4.66 -2.01 1.84
CA VAL A 44 5.24 -1.08 2.82
C VAL A 44 4.84 0.37 2.52
N ILE A 45 4.87 0.79 1.26
CA ILE A 45 4.49 2.16 0.85
C ILE A 45 3.02 2.43 1.18
N TRP A 46 2.11 1.52 0.85
CA TRP A 46 0.69 1.62 1.18
C TRP A 46 0.46 1.67 2.70
N GLY A 47 1.13 0.81 3.46
CA GLY A 47 1.07 0.80 4.91
C GLY A 47 1.49 2.14 5.53
N LEU A 48 2.61 2.69 5.07
CA LEU A 48 3.13 3.97 5.55
C LEU A 48 2.21 5.14 5.17
N ALA A 49 1.65 5.12 3.96
CA ALA A 49 0.73 6.14 3.47
C ALA A 49 -0.55 6.21 4.33
N VAL A 50 -1.14 5.06 4.66
CA VAL A 50 -2.32 4.98 5.53
C VAL A 50 -2.00 5.46 6.94
N LEU A 51 -0.83 5.10 7.48
CA LEU A 51 -0.39 5.54 8.81
C LEU A 51 -0.22 7.07 8.87
N MET A 52 0.42 7.67 7.87
CA MET A 52 0.58 9.12 7.77
C MET A 52 -0.75 9.85 7.54
N PHE A 53 -1.67 9.24 6.78
CA PHE A 53 -3.02 9.76 6.60
C PHE A 53 -3.79 9.80 7.93
N LEU A 54 -3.74 8.71 8.72
CA LEU A 54 -4.34 8.65 10.06
C LEU A 54 -3.71 9.66 11.00
N TYR A 55 -2.38 9.81 10.98
CA TYR A 55 -1.67 10.80 11.80
C TYR A 55 -2.08 12.24 11.45
N GLY A 56 -2.16 12.57 10.14
CA GLY A 56 -2.64 13.87 9.67
C GLY A 56 -4.09 14.15 10.08
N GLY A 57 -4.96 13.15 9.95
CA GLY A 57 -6.37 13.25 10.37
C GLY A 57 -6.54 13.41 11.89
N ALA A 58 -5.80 12.64 12.69
CA ALA A 58 -5.81 12.76 14.15
C ALA A 58 -5.28 14.13 14.58
N LYS A 59 -4.17 14.60 14.01
CA LYS A 59 -3.61 15.92 14.29
C LYS A 59 -4.60 17.04 13.94
N TYR A 60 -5.34 16.91 12.84
CA TYR A 60 -6.40 17.87 12.49
C TYR A 60 -7.52 17.91 13.53
N ALA A 61 -7.94 16.74 14.03
CA ALA A 61 -8.99 16.65 15.05
C ALA A 61 -8.56 17.22 16.41
N TYR A 62 -7.31 17.02 16.82
CA TYR A 62 -6.79 17.52 18.11
C TYR A 62 -6.38 18.99 18.09
N SER A 63 -6.04 19.57 16.94
CA SER A 63 -5.64 20.99 16.82
C SER A 63 -6.82 21.96 16.70
N ALA A 64 -7.96 21.69 17.36
CA ALA A 64 -9.22 22.43 17.18
C ALA A 64 -9.07 23.97 17.34
N ASP A 65 -8.28 24.41 18.32
CA ASP A 65 -8.17 25.83 18.71
C ASP A 65 -6.96 26.57 18.10
N ASP A 66 -5.98 25.87 17.50
CA ASP A 66 -4.81 26.50 16.88
C ASP A 66 -4.93 26.57 15.34
N PRO A 67 -5.14 27.78 14.75
CA PRO A 67 -5.18 27.93 13.31
C PRO A 67 -3.87 27.52 12.61
N GLY A 68 -2.72 27.58 13.29
CA GLY A 68 -1.44 27.10 12.78
C GLY A 68 -1.42 25.57 12.63
N GLY A 69 -1.77 24.85 13.69
CA GLY A 69 -1.89 23.40 13.73
C GLY A 69 -2.87 22.84 12.70
N ARG A 70 -4.02 23.51 12.48
CA ARG A 70 -4.99 23.11 11.44
C ARG A 70 -4.45 23.27 10.01
N LYS A 71 -3.69 24.34 9.74
CA LYS A 71 -3.07 24.55 8.42
C LYS A 71 -2.01 23.48 8.13
N GLN A 72 -1.21 23.14 9.13
CA GLN A 72 -0.20 22.07 9.02
C GLN A 72 -0.83 20.68 8.90
N ALA A 73 -1.91 20.39 9.63
CA ALA A 73 -2.60 19.10 9.52
C ALA A 73 -3.28 18.94 8.15
N ARG A 74 -3.85 20.02 7.58
CA ARG A 74 -4.36 20.00 6.20
C ARG A 74 -3.28 19.74 5.16
N SER A 75 -2.09 20.33 5.31
CA SER A 75 -1.01 20.04 4.36
C SER A 75 -0.60 18.58 4.44
N ILE A 76 -0.46 18.01 5.64
CA ILE A 76 -0.15 16.58 5.83
C ILE A 76 -1.23 15.70 5.18
N ALA A 77 -2.51 16.00 5.41
CA ALA A 77 -3.62 15.25 4.81
C ALA A 77 -3.63 15.32 3.28
N ILE A 78 -3.37 16.50 2.70
CA ILE A 78 -3.29 16.69 1.25
C ILE A 78 -2.10 15.92 0.67
N HIS A 79 -0.93 15.97 1.31
CA HIS A 79 0.25 15.24 0.83
C HIS A 79 0.02 13.72 0.90
N ALA A 80 -0.64 13.22 1.95
CA ALA A 80 -1.01 11.81 2.05
C ALA A 80 -2.02 11.40 0.97
N LEU A 81 -3.00 12.25 0.67
CA LEU A 81 -3.98 12.02 -0.40
C LEU A 81 -3.33 12.04 -1.79
N VAL A 82 -2.42 13.00 -2.05
CA VAL A 82 -1.67 13.08 -3.31
C VAL A 82 -0.79 11.84 -3.48
N GLY A 83 -0.12 11.38 -2.42
CA GLY A 83 0.64 10.12 -2.44
C GLY A 83 -0.24 8.93 -2.83
N LEU A 84 -1.45 8.83 -2.27
CA LEU A 84 -2.42 7.78 -2.61
C LEU A 84 -2.80 7.82 -4.10
N ILE A 85 -3.10 9.01 -4.61
CA ILE A 85 -3.47 9.22 -6.01
C ILE A 85 -2.32 8.85 -6.93
N ILE A 86 -1.08 9.20 -6.58
CA ILE A 86 0.11 8.85 -7.36
C ILE A 86 0.22 7.34 -7.51
N VAL A 87 0.09 6.57 -6.42
CA VAL A 87 0.22 5.11 -6.49
C VAL A 87 -0.89 4.47 -7.34
N VAL A 88 -2.13 4.93 -7.20
CA VAL A 88 -3.26 4.46 -8.03
C VAL A 88 -3.07 4.84 -9.51
N SER A 89 -2.57 6.04 -9.78
CA SER A 89 -2.31 6.48 -11.14
C SER A 89 -1.12 5.73 -11.77
N ALA A 90 -0.10 5.41 -10.98
CA ALA A 90 1.06 4.65 -11.43
C ALA A 90 0.66 3.24 -11.89
N SER A 91 -0.20 2.53 -11.15
CA SER A 91 -0.68 1.21 -11.58
C SER A 91 -1.50 1.29 -12.86
N ALA A 92 -2.34 2.32 -13.01
CA ALA A 92 -3.10 2.55 -14.24
C ALA A 92 -2.19 2.86 -15.44
N ILE A 93 -1.13 3.65 -15.24
CA ILE A 93 -0.16 3.99 -16.29
C ILE A 93 0.65 2.76 -16.72
N ILE A 94 1.11 1.93 -15.77
CA ILE A 94 1.86 0.71 -16.07
C ILE A 94 1.01 -0.24 -16.91
N ALA A 95 -0.26 -0.42 -16.54
CA ALA A 95 -1.21 -1.22 -17.29
C ALA A 95 -1.47 -0.66 -18.69
N ALA A 96 -1.60 0.67 -18.83
CA ALA A 96 -1.81 1.33 -20.12
C ALA A 96 -0.56 1.31 -21.02
N ALA A 97 0.64 1.31 -20.45
CA ALA A 97 1.90 1.28 -21.19
C ALA A 97 2.26 -0.11 -21.75
N GLY A 98 1.38 -1.11 -21.62
CA GLY A 98 1.65 -2.49 -22.03
C GLY A 98 2.45 -3.28 -21.00
N GLY A 99 2.71 -2.70 -19.83
CA GLY A 99 3.21 -3.44 -18.68
C GLY A 99 2.11 -4.34 -18.15
N ASN A 100 2.26 -5.65 -18.31
CA ASN A 100 1.33 -6.60 -17.71
C ASN A 100 1.59 -6.61 -16.19
N PRO A 101 0.64 -6.24 -15.32
CA PRO A 101 0.74 -6.43 -13.87
C PRO A 101 0.59 -7.91 -13.48
N ALA A 102 1.04 -8.80 -14.37
CA ALA A 102 1.24 -10.22 -14.14
C ALA A 102 2.66 -10.66 -14.58
N ILE A 103 3.52 -9.72 -15.04
CA ILE A 103 4.98 -9.94 -14.99
C ILE A 103 5.40 -10.09 -13.53
N CYS A 104 4.62 -9.42 -12.66
CA CYS A 104 4.24 -9.67 -11.27
C CYS A 104 2.83 -9.11 -11.14
#